data_AF-A0A538HSN4-F1
#
_entry.id   AF-A0A538HSN4-F1
#
_cell.length_a   1.000
_cell.length_b   1.000
_cell.length_c   1.000
_cell.angle_alpha   90.00
_cell.angle_beta   90.00
_cell.angle_gamma   90.00
#
_symmetry.space_group_name_H-M   'P 1'
#
loop_
_entity.id
_entity.type
_entity.pdbx_description
1 polymer ?
#
loop_
_entity_poly.entity_id
_entity_poly.type
_entity_poly.pdbx_seq_one_letter_code
_entity_poly.pdbx_strand_id
1 'polypeptide(L)' 'MALADMQVKGLTEEEIAVAKLAGEVFTRFQELPQAHPADLDEMAFHVHAIGRIVLARAAIRAHPEHWQFR' A
#
# COMPACT_ATOMS: atom_id res chain seq x y z
N MET A 1 13.60 2.63 9.28
CA MET A 1 12.71 3.80 9.44
C MET A 1 11.37 3.24 9.86
N ALA A 2 10.90 3.52 11.09
CA ALA A 2 9.60 3.02 11.53
C ALA A 2 8.51 3.63 10.63
N LEU A 3 7.51 2.84 10.23
CA LEU A 3 6.35 3.33 9.45
C LEU A 3 5.59 4.46 10.19
N ALA A 4 5.83 4.64 11.49
CA ALA A 4 5.19 5.63 12.35
C ALA A 4 5.20 7.07 11.77
N ASP A 5 6.30 7.50 11.13
CA ASP A 5 6.50 8.91 10.75
C ASP A 5 6.27 9.22 9.25
N MET A 6 5.64 8.30 8.51
CA MET A 6 5.40 8.50 7.07
C MET A 6 4.36 9.61 6.84
N GLN A 7 4.80 10.75 6.28
CA GLN A 7 3.93 11.77 5.68
C GLN A 7 4.10 11.74 4.16
N VAL A 8 3.02 11.43 3.43
CA VAL A 8 3.03 11.40 1.96
C VAL A 8 2.12 12.52 1.45
N LYS A 9 2.73 13.49 0.76
CA LYS A 9 1.99 14.61 0.18
C LYS A 9 0.89 14.08 -0.74
N GLY A 10 -0.34 14.53 -0.50
CA GLY A 10 -1.50 14.20 -1.32
C GLY A 10 -2.29 12.98 -0.85
N LEU A 11 -1.85 12.23 0.15
CA LEU A 11 -2.67 11.20 0.82
C LEU A 11 -3.33 11.75 2.09
N THR A 12 -4.52 11.24 2.44
CA THR A 12 -5.13 11.50 3.76
C THR A 12 -4.48 10.64 4.85
N GLU A 13 -4.77 10.94 6.12
CA GLU A 13 -4.28 10.15 7.25
C GLU A 13 -4.79 8.70 7.21
N GLU A 14 -6.04 8.49 6.79
CA GLU A 14 -6.64 7.16 6.65
C GLU A 14 -6.00 6.38 5.49
N GLU A 15 -5.73 7.06 4.37
CA GLU A 15 -5.03 6.46 3.23
C GLU A 15 -3.60 6.05 3.61
N ILE A 16 -2.91 6.88 4.39
CA ILE A 16 -1.61 6.56 4.98
C ILE A 16 -1.72 5.37 5.94
N ALA A 17 -2.74 5.32 6.79
CA ALA A 17 -2.96 4.22 7.73
C ALA A 17 -3.18 2.88 7.00
N VAL A 18 -3.94 2.87 5.90
CA VAL A 18 -4.11 1.67 5.06
C VAL A 18 -2.77 1.22 4.47
N ALA A 19 -1.95 2.15 3.95
CA ALA A 19 -0.63 1.81 3.41
C ALA A 19 0.31 1.25 4.50
N LYS A 20 0.27 1.79 5.72
CA LYS A 20 1.03 1.27 6.87
C LYS A 20 0.58 -0.14 7.26
N LEU A 21 -0.72 -0.38 7.36
CA LEU A 21 -1.27 -1.70 7.65
C LEU A 21 -0.85 -2.74 6.61
N ALA A 22 -0.85 -2.38 5.32
CA ALA A 22 -0.35 -3.28 4.28
C ALA A 22 1.14 -3.62 4.47
N GLY A 23 1.97 -2.62 4.80
CA GLY A 23 3.38 -2.84 5.15
C GLY A 23 3.55 -3.73 6.38
N GLU A 24 2.73 -3.54 7.42
CA GLU A 24 2.74 -4.39 8.62
C GLU A 24 2.36 -5.83 8.32
N VAL A 25 1.40 -6.07 7.42
CA VAL A 25 1.06 -7.43 6.96
C VAL A 25 2.27 -8.10 6.34
N PHE A 26 2.99 -7.41 5.44
CA PHE A 26 4.20 -7.96 4.83
C PHE A 26 5.27 -8.28 5.89
N THR A 27 5.58 -7.33 6.77
CA THR A 27 6.57 -7.53 7.85
C THR A 27 6.20 -8.73 8.72
N ARG A 28 4.93 -8.86 9.13
CA ARG A 28 4.49 -10.00 9.95
C ARG A 28 4.52 -11.31 9.19
N PHE A 29 4.20 -11.29 7.89
CA PHE A 29 4.23 -12.47 7.04
C PHE A 29 5.65 -13.00 6.82
N GLN A 30 6.63 -12.11 6.71
CA GLN A 30 8.05 -12.48 6.60
C GLN A 30 8.59 -13.28 7.79
N GLU A 31 8.01 -13.10 8.98
CA GLU A 31 8.39 -13.83 10.19
C GLU A 31 7.77 -15.23 10.29
N LEU A 32 6.84 -15.58 9.39
CA LEU A 32 6.24 -16.91 9.35
C LEU A 32 7.21 -17.92 8.73
N PRO A 33 7.21 -19.20 9.18
CA PRO A 33 7.91 -20.26 8.48
C PRO A 33 7.43 -20.35 7.03
N GLN A 34 8.35 -20.29 6.08
CA GLN A 34 8.00 -20.34 4.66
C GLN A 34 7.36 -21.70 4.32
N ALA A 35 6.14 -21.67 3.78
CA ALA A 35 5.40 -22.88 3.41
C ALA A 35 5.59 -23.21 1.92
N HIS A 36 5.68 -22.20 1.06
CA HIS A 36 5.88 -22.33 -0.37
C HIS A 36 6.95 -21.34 -0.88
N PRO A 37 7.77 -21.72 -1.90
CA PRO A 37 8.84 -20.86 -2.42
C PRO A 37 8.36 -19.48 -2.91
N ALA A 38 7.12 -19.37 -3.39
CA ALA A 38 6.57 -18.13 -3.95
C ALA A 38 5.87 -17.21 -2.92
N ASP A 39 5.68 -17.65 -1.68
CA ASP A 39 4.86 -16.94 -0.68
C ASP A 39 5.28 -15.47 -0.48
N LEU A 40 6.58 -15.22 -0.35
CA LEU A 40 7.09 -13.88 -0.12
C LEU A 40 6.90 -12.96 -1.33
N ASP A 41 7.12 -13.49 -2.53
CA ASP A 41 6.96 -12.74 -3.78
C ASP A 41 5.50 -12.40 -4.04
N GLU A 42 4.59 -13.36 -3.82
CA GLU A 42 3.15 -13.14 -3.94
C GLU A 42 2.65 -12.13 -2.89
N MET A 43 3.09 -12.25 -1.64
CA MET A 43 2.74 -11.28 -0.60
C MET A 43 3.27 -9.88 -0.94
N ALA A 44 4.53 -9.77 -1.39
CA ALA A 44 5.11 -8.49 -1.81
C ALA A 44 4.33 -7.85 -2.96
N PHE A 45 3.91 -8.66 -3.94
CA PHE A 45 3.09 -8.21 -5.07
C PHE A 45 1.75 -7.64 -4.61
N HIS A 46 1.04 -8.34 -3.70
CA HIS A 46 -0.26 -7.88 -3.20
C HIS A 46 -0.16 -6.64 -2.31
N VAL A 47 0.87 -6.55 -1.47
CA VAL A 47 1.14 -5.33 -0.66
C VAL A 47 1.42 -4.13 -1.56
N HIS A 48 2.22 -4.31 -2.62
CA HIS A 48 2.43 -3.26 -3.63
C HIS A 48 1.15 -2.88 -4.37
N ALA A 49 0.27 -3.85 -4.69
CA ALA A 49 -1.01 -3.57 -5.32
C ALA A 49 -1.88 -2.64 -4.45
N ILE A 50 -1.93 -2.89 -3.13
CA ILE A 50 -2.62 -2.01 -2.18
C ILE A 50 -2.01 -0.60 -2.21
N GLY A 51 -0.68 -0.48 -2.14
CA GLY A 51 0.01 0.81 -2.21
C GLY A 51 -0.31 1.58 -3.49
N ARG A 52 -0.35 0.90 -4.65
CA ARG A 52 -0.72 1.50 -5.93
C ARG A 52 -2.16 2.02 -5.94
N ILE A 53 -3.11 1.26 -5.37
CA ILE A 53 -4.51 1.68 -5.25
C ILE A 53 -4.61 2.94 -4.38
N VAL A 54 -3.92 2.95 -3.24
CA VAL A 54 -3.89 4.11 -2.33
C VAL A 54 -3.31 5.36 -3.04
N LEU A 55 -2.17 5.22 -3.71
CA LEU A 55 -1.55 6.32 -4.45
C LEU A 55 -2.40 6.81 -5.63
N ALA A 56 -3.12 5.92 -6.31
CA ALA A 56 -4.04 6.30 -7.38
C ALA A 56 -5.14 7.25 -6.87
N ARG A 57 -5.61 7.09 -5.63
CA ARG A 57 -6.60 8.00 -5.02
C ARG A 57 -6.07 9.43 -4.89
N ALA A 58 -4.80 9.60 -4.52
CA ALA A 58 -4.16 10.92 -4.51
C ALA A 58 -4.11 11.54 -5.90
N ALA A 59 -3.72 10.75 -6.91
CA ALA A 59 -3.65 11.20 -8.30
C ALA A 59 -5.03 11.58 -8.86
N ILE A 60 -6.07 10.81 -8.54
CA ILE A 60 -7.45 11.09 -8.93
C ILE A 60 -7.93 12.41 -8.35
N ARG A 61 -7.67 12.64 -7.07
CA ARG A 61 -8.04 13.87 -6.38
C ARG A 61 -7.26 15.09 -6.89
N ALA A 62 -6.00 14.91 -7.29
CA ALA A 62 -5.17 15.99 -7.82
C ALA A 62 -5.51 16.37 -9.28
N HIS A 63 -6.08 15.45 -10.05
CA HIS A 63 -6.35 15.62 -11.49
C HIS A 63 -7.74 15.09 -11.91
N PRO A 64 -8.84 15.54 -11.27
CA PRO A 64 -10.17 14.96 -11.48
C PRO A 64 -10.63 14.98 -12.95
N GLU A 65 -10.14 15.91 -13.76
CA GLU A 65 -10.42 16.03 -15.20
C GLU A 65 -9.93 14.82 -16.02
N HIS A 66 -8.91 14.10 -15.54
CA HIS A 66 -8.36 12.92 -16.21
C HIS A 66 -9.11 11.63 -15.85
N TRP A 67 -10.04 11.67 -14.88
CA TRP A 67 -10.70 10.50 -14.34
C TRP A 67 -12.21 10.60 -14.52
N GLN A 68 -12.69 10.24 -15.71
CA GLN A 68 -14.12 10.08 -15.98
C GLN A 68 -14.55 8.64 -15.73
N PHE A 69 -15.09 8.37 -14.54
CA PHE A 69 -15.74 7.10 -14.26
C PHE A 69 -17.12 7.13 -14.90
N ARG A 70 -17.29 6.39 -16.01
CA ARG A 70 -18.57 6.15 -16.66
C ARG A 70 -19.24 4.93 -16.07
#